data_AF-A0A1A7Z1W4-F1
#
_entry.id   AF-A0A1A7Z1W4-F1
#
_cell.length_a   1.000
_cell.length_b   1.000
_cell.length_c   1.000
_cell.angle_alpha   90.00
_cell.angle_beta   90.00
_cell.angle_gamma   90.00
#
_symmetry.space_group_name_H-M   'P 1'
#
loop_
_entity.id
_entity.type
_entity.pdbx_description
1 polymer ?
#
loop_
_entity_poly.entity_id
_entity_poly.type
_entity_poly.pdbx_seq_one_letter_code
_entity_poly.pdbx_strand_id
1 'polypeptide(L)' 'EAANILACLERDGMVKKLPKYQNCWLARTDPKDVARVESKTVIVTKNQRDTIPIPAAGGKSQLGNWMSESDWQRARLE' A
#
# COMPACT_ATOMS: atom_id res chain seq x y z
N GLU A 1 -23.31 12.06 2.20
CA GLU A 1 -21.91 11.79 2.59
C GLU A 1 -20.99 11.63 1.39
N ALA A 2 -21.08 10.56 0.60
CA ALA A 2 -20.20 10.32 -0.57
C ALA A 2 -20.16 11.48 -1.58
N ALA A 3 -21.30 12.13 -1.86
CA ALA A 3 -21.36 13.30 -2.74
C ALA A 3 -20.51 14.49 -2.22
N ASN A 4 -20.48 14.69 -0.90
CA ASN A 4 -19.68 15.75 -0.29
C ASN A 4 -18.18 15.41 -0.38
N ILE A 5 -17.82 14.14 -0.19
CA ILE A 5 -16.44 13.67 -0.33
C ILE A 5 -15.95 13.87 -1.77
N LEU A 6 -16.74 13.44 -2.76
CA LEU A 6 -16.40 13.59 -4.18
C LEU A 6 -16.29 15.06 -4.59
N ALA A 7 -17.18 15.92 -4.09
CA ALA A 7 -17.09 17.36 -4.32
C ALA A 7 -15.80 17.97 -3.73
N CYS A 8 -15.40 17.54 -2.52
CA CYS A 8 -14.12 17.95 -1.94
C CYS A 8 -12.93 17.46 -2.79
N LEU A 9 -12.91 16.19 -3.17
CA LEU A 9 -11.82 15.62 -3.98
C LEU A 9 -11.71 16.26 -5.37
N GLU A 10 -12.83 16.64 -5.98
CA GLU A 10 -12.82 17.35 -7.26
C GLU A 10 -12.32 18.78 -7.10
N ARG A 11 -12.78 19.50 -6.07
CA ARG A 11 -12.31 20.85 -5.74
C ARG A 11 -10.80 20.86 -5.47
N ASP A 12 -10.31 19.84 -4.77
CA ASP A 12 -8.90 19.71 -4.40
C ASP A 12 -8.04 19.13 -5.55
N GLY A 13 -8.65 18.84 -6.72
CA GLY A 13 -7.96 18.38 -7.93
C GLY A 13 -7.52 16.91 -7.93
N MET A 14 -7.94 16.14 -6.91
CA MET A 14 -7.58 14.72 -6.75
C MET A 14 -8.35 13.81 -7.71
N VAL A 15 -9.59 14.18 -8.03
CA VAL A 15 -10.42 13.48 -9.03
C VAL A 15 -11.03 14.46 -10.02
N LYS A 16 -11.40 13.98 -11.20
CA LYS A 16 -12.11 14.75 -12.23
C LYS A 16 -13.41 14.07 -12.60
N LYS A 17 -14.54 14.79 -12.58
CA LYS A 17 -15.81 14.25 -13.07
C LYS A 17 -15.77 13.95 -14.56
N LEU A 18 -16.36 12.82 -14.96
CA LEU A 18 -16.48 12.40 -16.35
C LEU A 18 -17.90 12.70 -16.85
N PRO A 19 -18.14 13.84 -17.53
CA PRO A 19 -19.51 14.28 -17.85
C PRO A 19 -20.23 13.39 -18.86
N LYS A 20 -19.50 12.54 -19.59
CA LYS A 20 -20.06 11.56 -20.53
C LYS A 20 -20.83 10.44 -19.82
N TYR A 21 -20.55 10.18 -18.54
CA TYR A 21 -21.09 9.04 -17.80
C TYR A 21 -21.77 9.47 -16.51
N GLN A 22 -22.68 8.63 -16.01
CA GLN A 22 -23.40 8.91 -14.77
C GLN A 22 -22.54 8.58 -13.56
N ASN A 23 -22.19 9.60 -12.77
CA ASN A 23 -21.45 9.46 -11.52
C ASN A 23 -20.09 8.73 -11.67
N CYS A 24 -19.36 8.99 -12.77
CA CYS A 24 -18.02 8.46 -12.97
C CYS A 24 -16.95 9.55 -12.77
N TRP A 25 -15.80 9.11 -12.26
CA TRP A 25 -14.71 9.97 -11.81
C TRP A 25 -13.37 9.38 -12.22
N LEU A 26 -12.38 10.23 -12.51
CA LEU A 26 -11.02 9.84 -12.87
C LEU A 26 -10.02 10.38 -11.84
N ALA A 27 -9.22 9.49 -11.26
CA ALA A 27 -8.04 9.84 -10.47
C ALA A 27 -6.77 9.57 -11.29
N ARG A 28 -5.73 10.40 -11.11
CA ARG A 28 -4.39 10.16 -11.64
C ARG A 28 -3.42 10.14 -10.47
N THR A 29 -2.70 9.04 -10.29
CA THR A 29 -1.71 8.91 -9.23
C THR A 29 -0.34 9.40 -9.69
N ASP A 30 0.58 9.60 -8.75
CA ASP A 30 2.00 9.80 -9.08
C ASP A 30 2.51 8.53 -9.81
N PRO A 31 3.30 8.65 -10.90
CA PRO A 31 3.90 7.49 -11.56
C PRO A 31 4.69 6.54 -10.65
N LYS A 32 5.13 7.00 -9.47
CA LYS A 32 5.80 6.19 -8.44
C LYS A 32 4.83 5.36 -7.59
N ASP A 33 3.53 5.65 -7.65
CA ASP A 33 2.46 5.00 -6.89
C ASP A 33 1.36 4.49 -7.83
N VAL A 34 1.72 3.46 -8.60
CA VAL A 34 0.86 2.87 -9.63
C VAL A 34 0.58 1.39 -9.41
N ALA A 35 1.32 0.75 -8.51
CA ALA A 35 1.27 -0.68 -8.29
C ALA A 35 1.68 -1.01 -6.85
N ARG A 36 1.36 -2.24 -6.44
CA ARG A 36 1.85 -2.79 -5.18
C ARG A 36 3.38 -2.84 -5.18
N VAL A 37 3.98 -2.53 -4.04
CA VAL A 37 5.44 -2.53 -3.87
C VAL A 37 5.80 -3.66 -2.92
N GLU A 38 5.96 -4.87 -3.47
CA GLU A 38 6.09 -6.09 -2.66
C GLU A 38 7.30 -6.06 -1.74
N SER A 39 8.37 -5.37 -2.12
CA SER A 39 9.54 -5.17 -1.25
C SER A 39 9.27 -4.33 0.00
N LYS A 40 8.19 -3.55 0.01
CA LYS A 40 7.71 -2.74 1.15
C LYS A 40 6.49 -3.35 1.85
N THR A 41 5.93 -4.44 1.34
CA THR A 41 4.85 -5.18 1.99
C THR A 41 5.45 -6.25 2.90
N VAL A 42 5.20 -6.13 4.21
CA VAL A 42 5.72 -7.03 5.24
C VAL A 42 4.60 -7.59 6.12
N ILE A 43 4.82 -8.76 6.69
CA ILE A 43 3.99 -9.33 7.76
C ILE A 43 4.83 -9.34 9.04
N VAL A 44 4.26 -8.79 10.12
CA VAL A 44 4.92 -8.67 11.42
C VAL A 44 4.40 -9.78 12.34
N THR A 45 5.28 -10.72 12.67
CA THR A 45 5.02 -11.81 13.64
C THR A 45 6.20 -11.96 14.59
N LYS A 46 5.96 -12.47 15.80
CA LYS A 46 7.03 -12.70 16.79
C LYS A 46 8.15 -13.59 16.25
N ASN A 47 7.81 -14.70 15.58
CA ASN A 47 8.79 -15.57 14.93
C ASN A 47 8.70 -15.45 13.41
N GLN A 48 9.84 -15.38 12.73
CA GLN A 48 9.94 -15.34 11.28
C GLN A 48 9.29 -16.54 10.59
N ARG A 49 9.42 -17.74 11.19
CA ARG A 49 8.90 -19.00 10.64
C ARG A 49 7.38 -19.05 10.55
N ASP A 50 6.68 -18.21 11.32
CA ASP A 50 5.23 -18.08 11.27
C ASP A 50 4.76 -17.32 10.03
N THR A 51 5.66 -16.56 9.39
CA THR A 51 5.39 -15.75 8.19
C THR A 51 5.98 -16.36 6.93
N ILE A 52 7.25 -16.80 6.96
CA ILE A 52 7.95 -17.36 5.79
C ILE A 52 8.72 -18.63 6.16
N PRO A 53 8.87 -19.59 5.24
CA PRO A 53 9.85 -20.66 5.39
C PRO A 53 11.25 -20.08 5.60
N ILE A 54 12.06 -20.72 6.45
CA ILE A 54 13.44 -20.30 6.66
C ILE A 54 14.25 -20.60 5.39
N PRO A 55 14.81 -19.59 4.71
CA PRO A 55 15.53 -19.80 3.46
C PRO A 55 16.79 -20.64 3.67
N ALA A 56 17.02 -21.62 2.80
CA ALA A 56 18.29 -22.33 2.75
C ALA A 56 19.42 -21.35 2.36
N ALA A 57 20.59 -21.51 2.99
CA ALA A 57 21.78 -20.69 2.74
C ALA A 57 21.62 -19.17 2.98
N GLY A 58 20.63 -18.75 3.79
CA GLY A 58 20.45 -17.35 4.19
C GLY A 58 19.98 -16.41 3.07
N GLY A 59 19.48 -16.95 1.95
CA GLY A 59 18.94 -16.16 0.85
C GLY A 59 17.66 -15.40 1.22
N LYS A 60 17.23 -14.48 0.34
CA LYS A 60 15.96 -13.77 0.50
C LYS A 60 14.78 -14.70 0.18
N SER A 61 13.75 -14.71 1.04
CA SER A 61 12.51 -15.42 0.76
C SER A 61 11.78 -14.81 -0.45
N GLN A 62 11.25 -15.66 -1.33
CA GLN A 62 10.35 -15.27 -2.42
C GLN A 62 8.87 -15.48 -2.06
N LEU A 63 8.59 -16.01 -0.86
CA LEU A 63 7.26 -16.38 -0.39
C LEU A 63 6.69 -15.36 0.60
N GLY A 64 7.28 -14.17 0.68
CA GLY A 64 6.87 -13.08 1.56
C GLY A 64 8.04 -12.35 2.19
N ASN A 65 7.75 -11.23 2.85
CA ASN A 65 8.73 -10.49 3.65
C ASN A 65 8.25 -10.45 5.10
N TRP A 66 9.11 -10.90 6.01
CA TRP A 66 8.89 -10.79 7.44
C TRP A 66 9.63 -9.57 7.99
N MET A 67 9.03 -8.89 8.97
CA MET A 67 9.65 -7.83 9.75
C MET A 67 9.44 -8.10 11.24
N SER A 68 10.47 -7.86 12.05
CA SER A 68 10.36 -8.00 13.51
C SER A 68 9.45 -6.90 14.09
N GLU A 69 8.83 -7.17 15.25
CA GLU A 69 8.02 -6.15 15.94
C GLU A 69 8.84 -4.90 16.28
N SER A 70 10.10 -5.07 16.70
CA SER A 70 10.99 -3.96 17.02
C SER A 70 11.36 -3.11 15.82
N ASP A 71 11.62 -3.72 14.66
CA ASP A 71 11.94 -2.97 13.44
C ASP A 71 10.69 -2.27 12.90
N TRP A 72 9.51 -2.89 13.03
CA TRP A 72 8.25 -2.25 12.70
C TRP A 72 7.97 -1.02 13.56
N GLN A 73 8.18 -1.09 14.88
CA GLN A 73 8.01 0.09 15.75
C GLN A 73 8.97 1.22 15.37
N ARG A 74 10.20 0.90 14.97
CA ARG A 74 11.18 1.88 14.50
C ARG A 74 10.73 2.55 13.20
N ALA A 75 10.28 1.76 12.23
CA ALA A 75 9.83 2.24 10.93
C ALA A 75 8.58 3.13 10.99
N ARG A 76 7.74 2.97 12.02
CA ARG A 76 6.54 3.82 12.23
C ARG A 76 6.86 5.25 12.66
N LEU A 77 8.07 5.49 13.17
CA LEU A 77 8.52 6.80 13.64
C LEU A 77 9.20 7.62 12.54
N GLU A 78 9.50 7.00 11.41
CA GLU A 78 10.04 7.62 10.19
C GLU A 78 8.90 8.16 9.31
#